data_AF-A0A8B5WMX9-F1
#
_entry.id   AF-A0A8B5WMX9-F1
#
_cell.length_a   1.000
_cell.length_b   1.000
_cell.length_c   1.000
_cell.angle_alpha   90.00
_cell.angle_beta   90.00
_cell.angle_gamma   90.00
#
_symmetry.space_group_name_H-M   'P 1'
#
loop_
_entity.id
_entity.type
_entity.pdbx_description
1 polymer ?
#
loop_
_entity_poly.entity_id
_entity_poly.type
_entity_poly.pdbx_seq_one_letter_code
_entity_poly.pdbx_strand_id
1 'polypeptide(L)'
;MVHGETEDNLIVALAAGDTERALHLLETCPIDLTILLETAGRHMISTIVLQRLAALSLPEDLKSEVAAAARHAVVSALASSAAIRKELHRLAELLEPAGIEFMLIKGFAIDKNPLRRMNDIDILIRRSELDS
;
A
#
# COMPACT_ATOMS: atom_id res chain seq x y z
N MET A 1 -17.77 14.87 -18.24
CA MET A 1 -17.35 14.44 -16.89
C MET A 1 -15.95 13.92 -17.01
N VAL A 2 -14.99 14.48 -16.28
CA VAL A 2 -13.62 14.00 -16.26
C VAL A 2 -13.63 12.71 -15.45
N HIS A 3 -13.47 11.56 -16.11
CA HIS A 3 -13.35 10.28 -15.41
C HIS A 3 -12.18 10.35 -14.41
N GLY A 4 -12.41 10.00 -13.14
CA GLY A 4 -11.39 9.91 -12.09
C GLY A 4 -11.42 11.01 -11.02
N GLU A 5 -12.05 12.17 -11.26
CA GLU A 5 -12.04 13.27 -10.26
C GLU A 5 -12.83 12.89 -8.98
N THR A 6 -13.91 12.12 -9.13
CA THR A 6 -14.69 11.64 -8.00
C THR A 6 -13.92 10.58 -7.20
N GLU A 7 -13.26 9.64 -7.89
CA GLU A 7 -12.42 8.61 -7.26
C GLU A 7 -11.25 9.22 -6.51
N ASP A 8 -10.58 10.22 -7.08
CA ASP A 8 -9.50 10.99 -6.42
C ASP A 8 -10.00 11.65 -5.14
N ASN A 9 -11.16 12.32 -5.21
CA ASN A 9 -11.77 12.96 -4.05
C ASN A 9 -12.16 11.95 -2.97
N LEU A 10 -12.65 10.77 -3.37
CA LEU A 10 -12.98 9.69 -2.44
C LEU A 10 -11.72 9.11 -1.79
N ILE A 11 -10.64 8.90 -2.55
CA ILE A 11 -9.34 8.46 -2.02
C ILE A 11 -8.83 9.45 -0.99
N VAL A 12 -8.87 10.75 -1.30
CA VAL A 12 -8.42 11.80 -0.37
C VAL A 12 -9.25 11.80 0.92
N ALA A 13 -10.58 11.71 0.81
CA ALA A 13 -11.46 11.65 1.98
C ALA A 13 -11.15 10.42 2.86
N LEU A 14 -11.04 9.24 2.24
CA LEU A 14 -10.73 7.99 2.94
C LEU A 14 -9.33 8.02 3.59
N ALA A 15 -8.32 8.56 2.90
CA ALA A 15 -6.96 8.66 3.42
C ALA A 15 -6.85 9.68 4.58
N ALA A 16 -7.61 10.77 4.52
CA ALA A 16 -7.71 11.76 5.59
C ALA A 16 -8.53 11.27 6.79
N GLY A 17 -9.27 10.16 6.66
CA GLY A 17 -10.19 9.68 7.70
C GLY A 17 -11.48 10.50 7.80
N ASP A 18 -11.84 11.23 6.74
CA ASP A 18 -13.06 12.03 6.64
C ASP A 18 -14.24 11.14 6.21
N THR A 19 -14.81 10.45 7.19
CA THR A 19 -15.93 9.52 7.01
C THR A 19 -17.17 10.20 6.41
N GLU A 20 -17.48 11.43 6.84
CA GLU A 20 -18.68 12.15 6.39
C GLU A 20 -18.58 12.50 4.91
N ARG A 21 -17.44 13.07 4.48
CA ARG A 21 -17.19 13.36 3.07
C ARG A 21 -17.16 12.10 2.21
N ALA A 22 -16.56 11.01 2.71
CA ALA A 22 -16.51 9.75 1.97
C ALA A 22 -17.90 9.16 1.74
N LEU A 23 -18.76 9.17 2.76
CA LEU A 23 -20.17 8.73 2.62
C LEU A 23 -20.94 9.63 1.65
N HIS A 24 -20.79 10.96 1.77
CA HIS A 24 -21.44 11.89 0.87
C HIS A 24 -21.07 11.64 -0.61
N LEU A 25 -19.79 11.37 -0.89
CA LEU A 25 -19.33 11.06 -2.25
C LEU A 25 -19.92 9.74 -2.77
N LEU A 26 -20.01 8.71 -1.92
CA LEU A 26 -20.61 7.42 -2.27
C LEU A 26 -22.12 7.54 -2.54
N GLU A 27 -22.82 8.43 -1.85
CA GLU A 27 -24.27 8.63 -2.00
C GLU A 27 -24.63 9.51 -3.21
N THR A 28 -23.79 10.48 -3.54
CA THR A 28 -24.11 11.51 -4.55
C THR A 28 -23.48 11.29 -5.91
N CYS A 29 -22.45 10.45 -6.00
CA CYS A 29 -21.72 10.23 -7.23
C CYS A 29 -21.61 8.73 -7.55
N PRO A 30 -21.73 8.34 -8.83
CA PRO A 30 -21.37 6.98 -9.23
C PRO A 30 -19.85 6.80 -9.04
N ILE A 31 -19.47 5.74 -8.33
CA ILE A 31 -18.06 5.38 -8.08
C ILE A 31 -17.73 4.14 -8.89
N ASP A 32 -16.66 4.20 -9.68
CA ASP A 32 -16.08 3.01 -10.30
C ASP A 32 -14.98 2.46 -9.39
N LEU A 33 -15.25 1.30 -8.78
CA LEU A 33 -14.30 0.64 -7.88
C LEU A 33 -13.00 0.25 -8.60
N THR A 34 -13.04 -0.03 -9.90
CA THR A 34 -11.84 -0.36 -10.69
C THR A 34 -10.93 0.87 -10.78
N ILE A 35 -11.50 2.01 -11.19
CA ILE A 35 -10.75 3.28 -11.30
C ILE A 35 -10.22 3.71 -9.92
N LEU A 36 -11.04 3.58 -8.88
CA LEU A 36 -10.65 3.89 -7.50
C LEU A 36 -9.42 3.08 -7.08
N LEU A 37 -9.43 1.77 -7.33
CA LEU A 37 -8.36 0.87 -6.90
C LEU A 37 -7.10 0.98 -7.76
N GLU A 38 -7.24 1.21 -9.07
CA GLU A 38 -6.12 1.52 -9.96
C GLU A 38 -5.41 2.80 -9.50
N THR A 39 -6.19 3.84 -9.19
CA THR A 39 -5.66 5.14 -8.77
C THR A 39 -4.99 5.04 -7.40
N ALA A 40 -5.66 4.44 -6.41
CA ALA A 40 -5.07 4.15 -5.11
C ALA A 40 -3.82 3.26 -5.22
N GLY A 41 -3.77 2.37 -6.24
CA GLY A 41 -2.65 1.49 -6.53
C GLY A 41 -1.41 2.23 -6.99
N ARG A 42 -1.56 3.23 -7.87
CA ARG A 42 -0.46 4.10 -8.31
C ARG A 42 0.20 4.84 -7.14
N HIS A 43 -0.59 5.15 -6.11
CA HIS A 43 -0.13 5.79 -4.89
C HIS A 43 0.24 4.81 -3.76
N MET A 44 0.17 3.49 -4.01
CA MET A 44 0.51 2.43 -3.05
C MET A 44 -0.35 2.44 -1.77
N ILE A 45 -1.58 2.96 -1.84
CA ILE A 45 -2.50 3.10 -0.70
C ILE A 45 -3.79 2.28 -0.84
N SER A 46 -3.91 1.39 -1.84
CA SER A 46 -5.12 0.58 -2.07
C SER A 46 -5.57 -0.20 -0.83
N THR A 47 -4.64 -0.74 -0.03
CA THR A 47 -4.99 -1.49 1.19
C THR A 47 -5.62 -0.60 2.26
N ILE A 48 -5.12 0.63 2.41
CA ILE A 48 -5.68 1.63 3.33
C ILE A 48 -7.06 2.07 2.85
N VAL A 49 -7.18 2.37 1.55
CA VAL A 49 -8.47 2.77 0.92
C VAL A 49 -9.51 1.67 1.12
N LEU A 50 -9.17 0.41 0.82
CA LEU A 50 -10.07 -0.73 1.00
C LEU A 50 -10.45 -0.96 2.47
N GLN A 51 -9.50 -0.83 3.39
CA GLN A 51 -9.78 -0.96 4.83
C GLN A 51 -10.77 0.12 5.30
N ARG A 52 -10.56 1.38 4.89
CA ARG A 52 -11.42 2.50 5.27
C ARG A 52 -12.79 2.40 4.62
N LEU A 53 -12.84 2.03 3.35
CA LEU A 53 -14.08 1.82 2.61
C LEU A 53 -14.91 0.70 3.24
N ALA A 54 -14.29 -0.42 3.62
CA ALA A 54 -14.95 -1.54 4.30
C ALA A 54 -15.47 -1.20 5.71
N ALA A 55 -14.98 -0.12 6.32
CA ALA A 55 -15.47 0.36 7.62
C ALA A 55 -16.71 1.27 7.48
N LEU A 56 -17.08 1.65 6.25
CA LEU A 56 -18.28 2.45 5.99
C LEU A 56 -19.54 1.57 5.89
N SER A 57 -20.70 2.19 6.10
CA SER A 57 -22.00 1.58 5.85
C SER A 57 -22.30 1.56 4.35
N LEU A 58 -21.75 0.57 3.64
CA LEU A 58 -21.90 0.44 2.19
C LEU A 58 -23.20 -0.28 1.77
N PRO A 59 -23.69 -0.06 0.54
CA PRO A 59 -24.66 -0.93 -0.13
C PRO A 59 -24.16 -2.39 -0.26
N GLU A 60 -25.04 -3.39 -0.25
CA GLU A 60 -24.67 -4.83 -0.20
C GLU A 60 -23.90 -5.34 -1.43
N ASP A 61 -24.24 -4.82 -2.60
CA ASP A 61 -23.51 -5.03 -3.86
C ASP A 61 -22.07 -4.53 -3.73
N LEU A 62 -21.89 -3.28 -3.29
CA LEU A 62 -20.58 -2.68 -3.11
C LEU A 62 -19.78 -3.34 -1.99
N LYS A 63 -20.43 -3.76 -0.89
CA LYS A 63 -19.77 -4.52 0.19
C LYS A 63 -19.10 -5.79 -0.34
N SER A 64 -19.80 -6.54 -1.19
CA SER A 64 -19.31 -7.80 -1.72
C SER A 64 -18.09 -7.59 -2.63
N GLU A 65 -18.15 -6.56 -3.48
CA GLU A 65 -17.05 -6.16 -4.35
C GLU A 65 -15.82 -5.66 -3.56
N VAL A 66 -16.04 -4.78 -2.57
CA VAL A 66 -14.98 -4.27 -1.68
C VAL A 66 -14.34 -5.42 -0.90
N ALA A 67 -15.13 -6.37 -0.39
CA ALA A 67 -14.60 -7.54 0.30
C ALA A 67 -13.75 -8.43 -0.63
N ALA A 68 -14.17 -8.62 -1.89
CA ALA A 68 -13.39 -9.37 -2.88
C ALA A 68 -12.08 -8.66 -3.22
N ALA A 69 -12.13 -7.35 -3.47
CA ALA A 69 -10.96 -6.52 -3.73
C ALA A 69 -9.99 -6.49 -2.53
N ALA A 70 -10.50 -6.38 -1.30
CA ALA A 70 -9.71 -6.43 -0.07
C ALA A 70 -8.94 -7.75 0.06
N ARG A 71 -9.58 -8.89 -0.22
CA ARG A 71 -8.89 -10.19 -0.22
C ARG A 71 -7.73 -10.22 -1.23
N HIS A 72 -7.97 -9.77 -2.46
CA HIS A 72 -6.92 -9.70 -3.48
C HIS A 72 -5.77 -8.77 -3.07
N ALA A 73 -6.09 -7.59 -2.53
CA ALA A 73 -5.11 -6.62 -2.08
C ALA A 73 -4.24 -7.17 -0.93
N VAL A 74 -4.85 -7.86 0.04
CA VAL A 74 -4.14 -8.53 1.14
C VAL A 74 -3.21 -9.62 0.61
N VAL A 75 -3.71 -10.54 -0.22
CA VAL A 75 -2.90 -11.63 -0.80
C VAL A 75 -1.71 -11.05 -1.58
N SER A 76 -1.96 -10.04 -2.39
CA SER A 76 -0.89 -9.39 -3.15
C SER A 76 0.11 -8.64 -2.27
N ALA A 77 -0.33 -7.92 -1.24
CA ALA A 77 0.58 -7.25 -0.30
C ALA A 77 1.46 -8.25 0.47
N LEU A 78 0.89 -9.40 0.86
CA LEU A 78 1.64 -10.48 1.49
C LEU A 78 2.68 -11.09 0.55
N ALA A 79 2.33 -11.32 -0.72
CA ALA A 79 3.24 -11.83 -1.75
C ALA A 79 4.41 -10.87 -2.00
N SER A 80 4.11 -9.57 -2.18
CA SER A 80 5.14 -8.53 -2.32
C SER A 80 6.04 -8.46 -1.09
N SER A 81 5.47 -8.46 0.11
CA SER A 81 6.24 -8.44 1.35
C SER A 81 7.14 -9.67 1.51
N ALA A 82 6.68 -10.85 1.07
CA ALA A 82 7.49 -12.06 1.09
C ALA A 82 8.68 -11.98 0.11
N ALA A 83 8.45 -11.45 -1.09
CA ALA A 83 9.51 -11.25 -2.08
C ALA A 83 10.59 -10.27 -1.56
N ILE A 84 10.17 -9.17 -0.94
CA ILE A 84 11.10 -8.18 -0.37
C ILE A 84 11.90 -8.76 0.79
N ARG A 85 11.28 -9.55 1.68
CA ARG A 85 12.01 -10.23 2.76
C ARG A 85 13.04 -11.22 2.22
N LYS A 86 12.70 -11.95 1.15
CA LYS A 86 13.64 -12.83 0.46
C LYS A 86 14.83 -12.04 -0.10
N GLU A 87 14.56 -10.89 -0.71
CA GLU A 87 15.61 -10.03 -1.25
C GLU A 87 16.50 -9.41 -0.16
N LEU A 88 15.91 -9.01 0.97
CA LEU A 88 16.66 -8.56 2.14
C LEU A 88 17.58 -9.65 2.69
N HIS A 89 17.08 -10.89 2.76
CA HIS A 89 17.89 -12.03 3.19
C HIS A 89 19.06 -12.27 2.23
N ARG A 90 18.79 -12.22 0.91
CA ARG A 90 19.83 -12.32 -0.12
C ARG A 90 20.88 -11.22 -0.01
N LEU A 91 20.49 -9.98 0.30
CA LEU A 91 21.43 -8.88 0.54
C LEU A 91 22.31 -9.14 1.77
N ALA A 92 21.73 -9.62 2.86
CA ALA A 92 22.49 -9.99 4.06
C ALA A 92 23.51 -11.11 3.76
N GLU A 93 23.09 -12.16 3.05
CA GLU A 93 23.98 -13.27 2.63
C GLU A 93 25.16 -12.81 1.77
N LEU A 94 25.00 -11.71 1.01
CA LEU A 94 26.07 -11.17 0.17
C LEU A 94 27.01 -10.23 0.93
N LEU A 95 26.47 -9.43 1.85
CA LEU A 95 27.23 -8.38 2.55
C LEU A 95 27.95 -8.92 3.80
N GLU A 96 27.34 -9.87 4.53
CA GLU A 96 27.91 -10.45 5.75
C GLU A 96 29.31 -11.10 5.51
N PRO A 97 29.53 -11.92 4.47
CA PRO A 97 30.85 -12.50 4.22
C PRO A 97 31.91 -11.47 3.84
N ALA A 98 31.49 -10.32 3.28
CA ALA A 98 32.37 -9.21 2.96
C ALA A 98 32.65 -8.31 4.19
N GLY A 99 32.05 -8.60 5.35
CA GLY A 99 32.18 -7.77 6.55
C GLY A 99 31.52 -6.40 6.42
N ILE A 100 30.58 -6.25 5.48
CA ILE A 100 29.90 -4.98 5.22
C ILE A 100 28.63 -4.93 6.08
N GLU A 101 28.54 -3.94 6.96
CA GLU A 101 27.36 -3.70 7.76
C GLU A 101 26.40 -2.77 7.02
N PHE A 102 25.10 -3.01 7.16
CA PHE A 102 24.10 -2.11 6.62
C PHE A 102 22.97 -1.83 7.59
N MET A 103 22.36 -0.66 7.45
CA MET A 103 21.18 -0.25 8.21
C MET A 103 20.00 -0.09 7.26
N LEU A 104 18.86 -0.68 7.63
CA LEU A 104 17.60 -0.44 6.95
C LEU A 104 17.10 0.97 7.29
N ILE A 105 16.65 1.72 6.28
CA ILE A 105 16.12 3.07 6.47
C ILE A 105 14.72 3.22 5.85
N LYS A 106 14.08 4.37 6.11
CA LYS A 106 12.74 4.74 5.61
C LYS A 106 11.66 3.68 5.89
N GLY A 107 10.89 3.31 4.87
CA GLY A 107 9.66 2.51 5.01
C GLY A 107 9.91 1.18 5.72
N PHE A 108 11.03 0.51 5.43
CA PHE A 108 11.35 -0.78 6.02
C PHE A 108 11.81 -0.67 7.49
N ALA A 109 12.39 0.47 7.87
CA ALA A 109 12.85 0.72 9.24
C ALA A 109 11.70 1.05 10.19
N ILE A 110 10.66 1.73 9.68
CA ILE A 110 9.61 2.33 10.51
C ILE A 110 8.38 1.44 10.58
N ASP A 111 8.08 0.66 9.54
CA ASP A 111 6.79 -0.02 9.43
C ASP A 111 6.95 -1.49 9.05
N LYS A 112 6.62 -2.36 10.00
CA LYS A 112 6.65 -3.83 9.84
C LYS A 112 5.30 -4.41 9.45
N ASN A 113 4.32 -3.57 9.11
CA ASN A 113 3.00 -4.04 8.73
C ASN A 113 3.07 -4.84 7.41
N PRO A 114 2.75 -6.14 7.42
CA PRO A 114 2.84 -6.98 6.22
C PRO A 114 1.80 -6.63 5.13
N LEU A 115 0.86 -5.73 5.43
CA LEU A 115 -0.16 -5.24 4.49
C LEU A 115 0.26 -3.94 3.80
N ARG A 116 1.35 -3.31 4.25
CA ARG A 116 1.93 -2.17 3.53
C ARG A 116 2.66 -2.71 2.30
N ARG A 117 2.24 -2.25 1.13
CA ARG A 117 3.00 -2.54 -0.08
C ARG A 117 4.27 -1.70 -0.12
N MET A 118 5.37 -2.35 -0.47
CA MET A 118 6.67 -1.74 -0.67
C MET A 118 7.20 -2.20 -2.03
N ASN A 119 7.97 -1.35 -2.70
CA ASN A 119 8.55 -1.68 -4.01
C ASN A 119 10.08 -1.72 -3.98
N ASP A 120 10.69 -1.16 -2.94
CA ASP A 120 12.11 -0.95 -2.80
C ASP A 120 12.58 -1.22 -1.36
N ILE A 121 13.89 -1.43 -1.23
CA ILE A 121 14.59 -1.55 0.04
C ILE A 121 15.65 -0.44 0.05
N ASP A 122 15.48 0.54 0.92
CA ASP A 122 16.51 1.53 1.19
C ASP A 122 17.45 1.01 2.28
N ILE A 123 18.75 0.94 1.96
CA ILE A 123 19.82 0.60 2.91
C ILE A 123 20.87 1.71 2.97
N LEU A 124 21.52 1.81 4.13
CA LEU A 124 22.66 2.69 4.36
C LEU A 124 23.87 1.84 4.73
N ILE A 125 24.96 2.02 4.00
CA ILE A 125 26.24 1.33 4.19
C ILE A 125 27.30 2.38 4.53
N ARG A 126 28.25 2.06 5.41
CA ARG A 126 29.37 2.97 5.68
C ARG A 126 30.28 3.03 4.46
N ARG A 127 30.63 4.25 4.03
CA ARG A 127 31.50 4.44 2.86
C ARG A 127 32.83 3.68 2.97
N SER A 128 33.42 3.63 4.18
CA SER A 128 34.68 2.92 4.43
C SER A 128 34.63 1.41 4.14
N GLU A 129 33.44 0.82 4.08
CA GLU A 129 33.23 -0.62 3.82
C GLU A 129 33.03 -0.92 2.33
N LEU A 130 32.92 0.11 1.48
CA LEU A 130 32.76 -0.02 0.01
C LEU A 130 34.09 0.10 -0.75
N ASP A 131 35.11 0.69 -0.11
CA ASP A 131 36.41 0.98 -0.71
C ASP A 131 37.47 -0.11 -0.37
N SER A 132 37.08 -1.15 0.36
CA SER A 132 37.89 -2.31 0.79
C SER A 132 37.67 -3.53 -0.08
#